data_AF-A0A448YZV6-F1
#
_entry.id   AF-A0A448YZV6-F1
#
_cell.length_a   1.000
_cell.length_b   1.000
_cell.length_c   1.000
_cell.angle_alpha   90.00
_cell.angle_beta   90.00
_cell.angle_gamma   90.00
#
_symmetry.space_group_name_H-M   'P 1'
#
loop_
_entity.id
_entity.type
_entity.pdbx_description
1 polymer ?
#
loop_
_entity_poly.entity_id
_entity_poly.type
_entity_poly.pdbx_seq_one_letter_code
_entity_poly.pdbx_strand_id
1 'polypeptide(L)'
;MDLRCDFVEVDVVSVLGINQNATKFVKKVPLDANGVLNTMAERNLDQKDIQDIALHDAAVTKSIEDLHVNGEDAIRLDSKTLGYALHENDLVFVDFFASWCSHCRVLAPTWETLAKVMLDANEESEEEGGDEYGEQELRTAEALDVPVVIAKVDCVEHDKLCREQNIQAYPTLRLFVNGKPFDSGDYEGHRTVLDMVQYLKLAENKLGKEKKLSADGLHSALERHLEMSVEERHWAEAFQRLQKRDQDVSWNPMEHPGCQISGSLLLNRVPGNFYIEAHSPFHNLAPHMTNCSHEIHYLSFEPTGVDLKEGDPLPPNFYKSNSPLNGNVYVTQKLHESYHHYIKLISTNGNKFQVLQSSQLASYPHDDTPEAKFILDLSPIAVSYEKISRKWYDYITSLMAIIGGTFTVVGFLDSGIRVATRKRIKLSHNNKPRTIY
;
A
#
# COMPACT_ATOMS: atom_id res chain seq x y z
N MET A 1 12.90 -2.29 22.72
CA MET A 1 12.80 -1.08 23.56
C MET A 1 12.60 0.07 22.59
N ASP A 2 11.37 0.51 22.45
CA ASP A 2 11.04 1.54 21.46
C ASP A 2 11.49 2.92 21.91
N LEU A 3 11.82 3.74 20.91
CA LEU A 3 12.27 5.10 21.14
C LEU A 3 11.10 5.96 21.59
N ARG A 4 11.13 6.32 22.87
CA ARG A 4 10.39 7.48 23.36
C ARG A 4 10.72 8.70 22.49
N CYS A 5 9.73 9.55 22.27
CA CYS A 5 9.83 10.82 21.54
C CYS A 5 10.98 11.73 22.04
N ASP A 6 11.45 11.52 23.26
CA ASP A 6 12.64 12.17 23.84
C ASP A 6 13.92 11.92 23.02
N PHE A 7 14.06 10.75 22.43
CA PHE A 7 15.25 10.29 21.70
C PHE A 7 15.23 10.59 20.19
N VAL A 8 14.23 11.33 19.72
CA VAL A 8 14.22 11.78 18.32
C VAL A 8 15.22 12.92 18.16
N GLU A 9 16.14 12.81 17.23
CA GLU A 9 17.11 13.86 16.89
C GLU A 9 16.76 14.47 15.53
N VAL A 10 16.89 15.79 15.42
CA VAL A 10 16.72 16.52 14.16
C VAL A 10 18.02 17.26 13.88
N ASP A 11 18.71 16.79 12.85
CA ASP A 11 20.01 17.30 12.45
C ASP A 11 19.97 17.86 11.04
N VAL A 12 20.85 18.83 10.80
CA VAL A 12 20.96 19.52 9.52
C VAL A 12 22.41 19.47 9.08
N VAL A 13 22.65 18.96 7.88
CA VAL A 13 23.97 18.92 7.26
C VAL A 13 23.95 19.73 5.96
N SER A 14 24.83 20.73 5.90
CA SER A 14 25.06 21.49 4.67
C SER A 14 26.13 20.80 3.81
N VAL A 15 26.08 21.00 2.48
CA VAL A 15 27.18 20.62 1.56
C VAL A 15 28.52 21.27 1.95
N LEU A 16 28.50 22.37 2.73
CA LEU A 16 29.70 22.98 3.30
C LEU A 16 30.31 22.18 4.47
N GLY A 17 29.75 21.02 4.84
CA GLY A 17 30.19 20.17 5.94
C GLY A 17 29.82 20.70 7.33
N ILE A 18 28.97 21.73 7.40
CA ILE A 18 28.47 22.28 8.66
C ILE A 18 27.31 21.38 9.12
N ASN A 19 27.52 20.64 10.21
CA ASN A 19 26.46 19.94 10.93
C ASN A 19 25.92 20.84 12.06
N GLN A 20 24.61 21.05 12.07
CA GLN A 20 23.91 21.78 13.12
C GLN A 20 22.85 20.89 13.74
N ASN A 21 23.03 20.61 15.04
CA ASN A 21 22.00 19.97 15.83
C ASN A 21 20.84 20.94 16.05
N ALA A 22 19.75 20.67 15.36
CA ALA A 22 18.57 21.52 15.35
C ALA A 22 17.47 21.05 16.30
N THR A 23 17.68 19.93 16.99
CA THR A 23 16.77 19.33 17.96
C THR A 23 16.25 20.33 19.01
N LYS A 24 17.08 21.32 19.38
CA LYS A 24 16.72 22.37 20.35
C LYS A 24 15.65 23.36 19.85
N PHE A 25 15.50 23.50 18.53
CA PHE A 25 14.55 24.43 17.90
C PHE A 25 13.25 23.76 17.49
N VAL A 26 13.09 22.49 17.87
CA VAL A 26 11.98 21.65 17.46
C VAL A 26 11.24 21.17 18.70
N LYS A 27 9.92 21.34 18.69
CA LYS A 27 9.02 20.84 19.70
C LYS A 27 8.64 19.40 19.36
N LYS A 28 8.85 18.50 20.32
CA LYS A 28 8.49 17.09 20.26
C LYS A 28 7.29 16.84 21.16
N VAL A 29 6.30 16.10 20.68
CA VAL A 29 5.14 15.70 21.48
C VAL A 29 4.87 14.22 21.28
N PRO A 30 4.81 13.41 22.36
CA PRO A 30 4.46 11.99 22.23
C PRO A 30 3.00 11.85 21.80
N LEU A 31 2.77 10.97 20.83
CA LEU A 31 1.44 10.59 20.39
C LEU A 31 0.89 9.44 21.26
N ASP A 32 -0.38 9.11 21.15
CA ASP A 32 -0.93 7.86 21.67
C ASP A 32 -1.05 6.80 20.57
N ALA A 33 -1.59 5.63 20.92
CA ALA A 33 -1.79 4.51 20.01
C ALA A 33 -2.68 4.83 18.79
N ASN A 34 -3.50 5.88 18.89
CA ASN A 34 -4.41 6.34 17.84
C ASN A 34 -3.86 7.58 17.12
N GLY A 35 -2.60 7.97 17.38
CA GLY A 35 -1.99 9.17 16.81
C GLY A 35 -2.52 10.48 17.39
N VAL A 36 -3.18 10.45 18.56
CA VAL A 36 -3.73 11.64 19.22
C VAL A 36 -2.71 12.21 20.21
N LEU A 37 -2.64 13.55 20.27
CA LEU A 37 -1.80 14.28 21.20
C LEU A 37 -2.25 14.02 22.65
N ASN A 38 -1.41 13.35 23.44
CA ASN A 38 -1.65 13.01 24.86
C ASN A 38 -1.99 14.20 25.78
N THR A 39 -1.86 15.45 25.31
CA THR A 39 -2.06 16.67 26.11
C THR A 39 -3.38 17.42 25.88
N MET A 40 -4.24 17.03 24.93
CA MET A 40 -5.50 17.75 24.65
C MET A 40 -6.62 16.82 24.18
N ALA A 41 -7.27 16.12 25.12
CA ALA A 41 -8.33 15.14 24.83
C ALA A 41 -9.65 15.73 24.26
N GLU A 42 -9.81 17.04 23.99
CA GLU A 42 -11.14 17.58 23.62
C GLU A 42 -11.16 18.74 22.59
N ARG A 43 -10.09 19.01 21.84
CA ARG A 43 -10.16 20.01 20.75
C ARG A 43 -9.36 19.61 19.52
N ASN A 44 -9.98 18.80 18.67
CA ASN A 44 -10.00 18.96 17.21
C ASN A 44 -10.98 17.91 16.64
N LEU A 45 -12.15 18.40 16.24
CA LEU A 45 -13.05 17.69 15.32
C LEU A 45 -12.43 17.74 13.92
N ASP A 46 -12.56 16.64 13.19
CA ASP A 46 -12.03 16.34 11.86
C ASP A 46 -10.59 15.81 11.80
N GLN A 47 -10.41 14.60 12.34
CA GLN A 47 -9.35 13.69 11.93
C GLN A 47 -9.97 12.62 11.03
N LYS A 48 -9.45 12.49 9.80
CA LYS A 48 -9.83 11.38 8.92
C LYS A 48 -9.06 10.14 9.36
N ASP A 49 -9.78 9.05 9.60
CA ASP A 49 -9.19 7.74 9.80
C ASP A 49 -8.30 7.39 8.60
N ILE A 50 -7.05 6.98 8.87
CA ILE A 50 -6.10 6.47 7.89
C ILE A 50 -6.49 5.03 7.54
N GLN A 51 -7.73 4.83 7.11
CA GLN A 51 -8.20 3.56 6.55
C GLN A 51 -8.88 3.73 5.19
N ASP A 52 -9.23 4.94 4.73
CA ASP A 52 -9.97 5.11 3.47
C ASP A 52 -9.52 6.33 2.63
N ILE A 53 -8.22 6.48 2.37
CA ILE A 53 -7.77 7.30 1.22
C ILE A 53 -7.56 6.37 0.04
N ALA A 54 -8.64 6.20 -0.73
CA ALA A 54 -8.60 5.67 -2.09
C ALA A 54 -7.53 6.42 -2.90
N LEU A 55 -6.38 5.78 -3.12
CA LEU A 55 -5.39 6.23 -4.08
C LEU A 55 -5.95 6.02 -5.48
N HIS A 56 -6.21 7.13 -6.18
CA HIS A 56 -6.47 7.12 -7.60
C HIS A 56 -5.22 6.72 -8.39
N ASP A 57 -5.51 6.00 -9.47
CA ASP A 57 -4.70 5.67 -10.63
C ASP A 57 -3.80 4.42 -10.57
N ALA A 58 -4.47 3.34 -11.01
CA ALA A 58 -3.93 2.12 -11.56
C ALA A 58 -2.81 2.33 -12.59
N ALA A 59 -1.68 1.66 -12.36
CA ALA A 59 -0.92 1.01 -13.42
C ALA A 59 0.07 0.00 -12.82
N VAL A 60 -0.25 -1.29 -13.03
CA VAL A 60 0.71 -2.37 -13.30
C VAL A 60 1.43 -3.01 -12.09
N THR A 61 0.84 -4.15 -11.70
CA THR A 61 1.45 -5.35 -11.08
C THR A 61 2.26 -5.19 -9.80
N LYS A 62 1.61 -5.45 -8.66
CA LYS A 62 2.28 -5.95 -7.46
C LYS A 62 1.91 -7.42 -7.27
N SER A 63 2.95 -8.26 -7.35
CA SER A 63 2.92 -9.71 -7.25
C SER A 63 2.67 -10.16 -5.80
N ILE A 64 2.37 -11.44 -5.69
CA ILE A 64 1.89 -12.15 -4.49
C ILE A 64 2.87 -12.02 -3.29
N GLU A 65 4.12 -11.57 -3.47
CA GLU A 65 5.09 -11.33 -2.37
C GLU A 65 4.65 -10.27 -1.33
N ASP A 66 3.73 -9.36 -1.69
CA ASP A 66 3.29 -8.25 -0.83
C ASP A 66 2.32 -8.66 0.31
N LEU A 67 2.09 -9.96 0.51
CA LEU A 67 1.22 -10.45 1.58
C LEU A 67 1.96 -11.18 2.71
N HIS A 68 3.27 -11.53 2.55
CA HIS A 68 4.08 -12.47 3.40
C HIS A 68 4.47 -11.89 4.78
N VAL A 69 3.58 -11.22 5.50
CA VAL A 69 3.98 -10.33 6.60
C VAL A 69 3.08 -10.53 7.85
N ASN A 70 3.24 -11.62 8.62
CA ASN A 70 2.88 -11.76 10.06
C ASN A 70 3.48 -12.95 10.87
N GLY A 71 4.37 -13.80 10.32
CA GLY A 71 5.04 -14.88 11.09
C GLY A 71 4.10 -15.97 11.63
N GLU A 72 3.01 -16.22 10.91
CA GLU A 72 2.01 -17.25 11.14
C GLU A 72 1.69 -18.06 9.86
N ASP A 73 2.49 -19.10 9.58
CA ASP A 73 2.34 -20.00 8.44
C ASP A 73 0.96 -20.72 8.41
N ALA A 74 0.32 -20.91 9.57
CA ALA A 74 -1.00 -21.52 9.67
C ALA A 74 -2.14 -20.54 9.34
N ILE A 75 -2.98 -20.91 8.37
CA ILE A 75 -4.06 -20.06 7.86
C ILE A 75 -5.10 -19.76 8.93
N ARG A 76 -5.34 -18.47 9.23
CA ARG A 76 -6.45 -18.06 10.11
C ARG A 76 -7.80 -18.19 9.42
N LEU A 77 -8.73 -18.90 10.06
CA LEU A 77 -10.08 -19.13 9.57
C LEU A 77 -11.13 -18.51 10.49
N ASP A 78 -12.19 -18.00 9.86
CA ASP A 78 -13.40 -17.45 10.49
C ASP A 78 -14.64 -18.28 10.11
N SER A 79 -15.82 -17.81 10.52
CA SER A 79 -17.08 -18.54 10.26
C SER A 79 -17.43 -18.68 8.78
N LYS A 80 -16.94 -17.77 7.92
CA LYS A 80 -17.19 -17.78 6.48
C LYS A 80 -16.10 -18.57 5.74
N THR A 81 -14.85 -18.39 6.12
CA THR A 81 -13.70 -18.99 5.43
C THR A 81 -13.49 -20.47 5.79
N LEU A 82 -13.91 -20.92 6.98
CA LEU A 82 -13.85 -22.34 7.34
C LEU A 82 -14.66 -23.20 6.36
N GLY A 83 -15.91 -22.81 6.06
CA GLY A 83 -16.76 -23.56 5.14
C GLY A 83 -16.18 -23.68 3.73
N TYR A 84 -15.50 -22.63 3.27
CA TYR A 84 -14.81 -22.61 1.99
C TYR A 84 -13.56 -23.52 2.00
N ALA A 85 -12.71 -23.39 3.02
CA ALA A 85 -11.51 -24.22 3.16
C ALA A 85 -11.85 -25.71 3.16
N LEU A 86 -12.94 -26.09 3.85
CA LEU A 86 -13.46 -27.45 3.91
C LEU A 86 -14.07 -27.96 2.61
N HIS A 87 -14.54 -27.06 1.74
CA HIS A 87 -15.14 -27.42 0.45
C HIS A 87 -14.08 -27.61 -0.64
N GLU A 88 -13.07 -26.74 -0.66
CA GLU A 88 -12.05 -26.71 -1.72
C GLU A 88 -10.90 -27.70 -1.49
N ASN A 89 -10.65 -28.13 -0.25
CA ASN A 89 -9.50 -28.95 0.09
C ASN A 89 -9.92 -30.33 0.62
N ASP A 90 -9.27 -31.38 0.11
CA ASP A 90 -9.50 -32.76 0.55
C ASP A 90 -9.08 -32.95 2.02
N LEU A 91 -8.02 -32.25 2.47
CA LEU A 91 -7.46 -32.34 3.82
C LEU A 91 -7.25 -30.94 4.44
N VAL A 92 -7.92 -30.68 5.56
CA VAL A 92 -7.76 -29.43 6.33
C VAL A 92 -7.55 -29.77 7.79
N PHE A 93 -6.39 -29.41 8.35
CA PHE A 93 -6.07 -29.64 9.75
C PHE A 93 -6.15 -28.32 10.53
N VAL A 94 -7.04 -28.25 11.53
CA VAL A 94 -7.41 -27.01 12.20
C VAL A 94 -7.05 -27.05 13.69
N ASP A 95 -6.33 -26.02 14.18
CA ASP A 95 -6.18 -25.72 15.61
C ASP A 95 -7.27 -24.76 16.09
N PHE A 96 -8.19 -25.26 16.90
CA PHE A 96 -9.15 -24.44 17.63
C PHE A 96 -8.52 -24.02 18.96
N PHE A 97 -8.13 -22.74 19.05
CA PHE A 97 -7.37 -22.22 20.18
C PHE A 97 -8.08 -21.05 20.88
N ALA A 98 -7.53 -20.65 22.03
CA ALA A 98 -7.92 -19.43 22.72
C ALA A 98 -6.67 -18.69 23.20
N SER A 99 -6.60 -17.38 22.96
CA SER A 99 -5.43 -16.53 23.24
C SER A 99 -4.94 -16.57 24.69
N TRP A 100 -5.85 -16.73 25.66
CA TRP A 100 -5.52 -16.82 27.08
C TRP A 100 -5.08 -18.23 27.53
N CYS A 101 -5.22 -19.26 26.70
CA CYS A 101 -4.91 -20.63 27.07
C CYS A 101 -3.39 -20.90 27.06
N SER A 102 -2.86 -21.37 28.19
CA SER A 102 -1.42 -21.69 28.31
C SER A 102 -1.01 -22.85 27.41
N HIS A 103 -1.86 -23.86 27.24
CA HIS A 103 -1.54 -25.01 26.37
C HIS A 103 -1.56 -24.63 24.89
N CYS A 104 -2.38 -23.66 24.49
CA CYS A 104 -2.37 -23.11 23.13
C CYS A 104 -1.08 -22.34 22.86
N ARG A 105 -0.65 -21.48 23.79
CA ARG A 105 0.62 -20.74 23.64
C ARG A 105 1.84 -21.66 23.53
N VAL A 106 1.83 -22.81 24.21
CA VAL A 106 2.90 -23.80 24.11
C VAL A 106 2.87 -24.54 22.77
N LEU A 107 1.67 -24.80 22.23
CA LEU A 107 1.50 -25.49 20.95
C LEU A 107 1.75 -24.57 19.74
N ALA A 108 1.41 -23.29 19.85
CA ALA A 108 1.49 -22.30 18.77
C ALA A 108 2.79 -22.40 17.94
N PRO A 109 4.01 -22.34 18.52
CA PRO A 109 5.23 -22.42 17.71
C PRO A 109 5.34 -23.74 16.94
N THR A 110 4.95 -24.86 17.56
CA THR A 110 4.96 -26.17 16.88
C THR A 110 3.94 -26.25 15.76
N TRP A 111 2.81 -25.56 15.91
CA TRP A 111 1.76 -25.52 14.89
C TRP A 111 2.19 -24.70 13.66
N GLU A 112 2.86 -23.57 13.87
CA GLU A 112 3.45 -22.79 12.76
C GLU A 112 4.55 -23.58 12.06
N THR A 113 5.46 -24.24 12.79
CA THR A 113 6.49 -25.10 12.18
C THR A 113 5.86 -26.23 11.36
N LEU A 114 4.74 -26.82 11.81
CA LEU A 114 4.02 -27.80 11.02
C LEU A 114 3.47 -27.19 9.73
N ALA A 115 2.84 -26.01 9.80
CA ALA A 115 2.32 -25.34 8.62
C ALA A 115 3.44 -25.08 7.59
N LYS A 116 4.58 -24.56 8.05
CA LYS A 116 5.76 -24.35 7.20
C LYS A 116 6.27 -25.62 6.53
N VAL A 117 6.52 -26.67 7.31
CA VAL A 117 6.99 -27.96 6.78
C VAL A 117 6.06 -28.51 5.70
N MET A 118 4.75 -28.33 5.88
CA MET A 118 3.74 -28.80 4.91
C MET A 118 3.61 -27.87 3.69
N LEU A 119 3.94 -26.58 3.82
CA LEU A 119 4.05 -25.67 2.68
C LEU A 119 5.28 -26.02 1.83
N ASP A 120 6.44 -26.14 2.46
CA ASP A 120 7.72 -26.45 1.80
C ASP A 120 7.67 -27.83 1.12
N ALA A 121 6.98 -28.81 1.72
CA ALA A 121 6.77 -30.13 1.11
C ALA A 121 5.86 -30.12 -0.13
N ASN A 122 5.02 -29.10 -0.31
CA ASN A 122 4.11 -28.98 -1.45
C ASN A 122 4.70 -28.15 -2.62
N GLU A 123 5.76 -27.37 -2.40
CA GLU A 123 6.44 -26.59 -3.44
C GLU A 123 7.62 -27.39 -4.05
N GLU A 124 7.64 -27.57 -5.38
CA GLU A 124 8.79 -28.18 -6.10
C GLU A 124 9.98 -27.20 -6.19
N SER A 125 10.54 -26.75 -5.07
CA SER A 125 11.67 -25.81 -5.06
C SER A 125 12.95 -26.40 -4.49
N GLU A 126 14.02 -26.33 -5.30
CA GLU A 126 15.39 -26.76 -5.03
C GLU A 126 16.17 -25.85 -4.05
N GLU A 127 15.52 -25.20 -3.09
CA GLU A 127 16.22 -24.36 -2.09
C GLU A 127 16.47 -25.15 -0.81
N GLU A 128 17.75 -25.24 -0.40
CA GLU A 128 18.22 -25.95 0.80
C GLU A 128 17.62 -25.30 2.07
N GLY A 129 16.41 -25.75 2.46
CA GLY A 129 15.78 -25.44 3.74
C GLY A 129 16.46 -26.19 4.90
N GLY A 130 17.57 -25.68 5.38
CA GLY A 130 18.13 -25.99 6.70
C GLY A 130 18.29 -24.67 7.43
N ASP A 131 17.49 -24.35 8.44
CA ASP A 131 17.96 -24.42 9.83
C ASP A 131 16.80 -24.52 10.87
N GLU A 132 15.53 -24.58 10.43
CA GLU A 132 14.36 -24.36 11.32
C GLU A 132 13.61 -25.63 11.74
N TYR A 133 13.61 -26.69 10.92
CA TYR A 133 12.98 -27.98 11.22
C TYR A 133 13.91 -29.14 10.82
N GLY A 134 13.72 -30.31 11.40
CA GLY A 134 14.59 -31.45 11.13
C GLY A 134 14.37 -32.08 9.75
N GLU A 135 15.43 -32.68 9.19
CA GLU A 135 15.37 -33.36 7.89
C GLU A 135 14.39 -34.57 7.89
N GLN A 136 14.00 -35.06 9.07
CA GLN A 136 13.09 -36.20 9.18
C GLN A 136 11.62 -35.76 9.03
N GLU A 137 11.27 -34.60 9.56
CA GLU A 137 9.96 -33.96 9.44
C GLU A 137 9.66 -33.64 7.98
N LEU A 138 10.58 -32.96 7.29
CA LEU A 138 10.44 -32.60 5.87
C LEU A 138 10.25 -33.84 4.98
N ARG A 139 11.14 -34.84 5.11
CA ARG A 139 11.03 -36.09 4.34
C ARG A 139 9.75 -36.86 4.59
N THR A 140 9.15 -36.72 5.77
CA THR A 140 7.87 -37.38 6.07
C THR A 140 6.71 -36.61 5.46
N ALA A 141 6.80 -35.28 5.39
CA ALA A 141 5.81 -34.40 4.79
C ALA A 141 5.82 -34.48 3.25
N GLU A 142 7.00 -34.47 2.61
CA GLU A 142 7.19 -34.69 1.16
C GLU A 142 6.61 -36.03 0.66
N ALA A 143 6.42 -36.98 1.58
CA ALA A 143 5.87 -38.30 1.26
C ALA A 143 4.33 -38.36 1.31
N LEU A 144 3.65 -37.20 1.41
CA LEU A 144 2.22 -37.04 1.21
C LEU A 144 1.94 -36.71 -0.27
N ASP A 145 1.01 -37.43 -0.89
CA ASP A 145 0.57 -37.22 -2.28
C ASP A 145 -0.52 -36.12 -2.39
N VAL A 146 -1.24 -35.83 -1.30
CA VAL A 146 -2.35 -34.87 -1.26
C VAL A 146 -1.97 -33.63 -0.45
N PRO A 147 -2.17 -32.41 -0.99
CA PRO A 147 -1.88 -31.19 -0.25
C PRO A 147 -2.78 -31.07 0.98
N VAL A 148 -2.17 -30.72 2.11
CA VAL A 148 -2.87 -30.53 3.39
C VAL A 148 -2.83 -29.07 3.77
N VAL A 149 -4.00 -28.50 4.03
CA VAL A 149 -4.11 -27.14 4.56
C VAL A 149 -3.97 -27.16 6.07
N ILE A 150 -2.98 -26.45 6.61
CA ILE A 150 -2.83 -26.24 8.06
C ILE A 150 -3.45 -24.89 8.42
N ALA A 151 -4.38 -24.89 9.36
CA ALA A 151 -5.20 -23.74 9.70
C ALA A 151 -5.40 -23.60 11.21
N LYS A 152 -5.89 -22.43 11.63
CA LYS A 152 -6.22 -22.13 13.03
C LYS A 152 -7.44 -21.21 13.15
N VAL A 153 -8.17 -21.36 14.24
CA VAL A 153 -9.38 -20.59 14.56
C VAL A 153 -9.28 -20.07 15.99
N ASP A 154 -9.34 -18.74 16.16
CA ASP A 154 -9.44 -18.14 17.49
C ASP A 154 -10.89 -18.24 18.00
N CYS A 155 -11.11 -19.09 18.98
CA CYS A 155 -12.42 -19.29 19.59
C CYS A 155 -12.83 -18.18 20.57
N VAL A 156 -11.92 -17.27 20.94
CA VAL A 156 -12.27 -16.05 21.69
C VAL A 156 -12.91 -15.04 20.75
N GLU A 157 -12.36 -14.90 19.53
CA GLU A 157 -12.90 -14.00 18.51
C GLU A 157 -14.14 -14.59 17.82
N HIS A 158 -14.12 -15.89 17.53
CA HIS A 158 -15.16 -16.60 16.79
C HIS A 158 -15.89 -17.65 17.64
N ASP A 159 -16.33 -17.24 18.83
CA ASP A 159 -16.98 -18.12 19.80
C ASP A 159 -18.20 -18.87 19.23
N LYS A 160 -19.02 -18.25 18.38
CA LYS A 160 -20.18 -18.91 17.75
C LYS A 160 -19.76 -20.11 16.88
N LEU A 161 -18.70 -19.95 16.09
CA LEU A 161 -18.15 -20.99 15.23
C LEU A 161 -17.67 -22.18 16.04
N CYS A 162 -16.89 -21.91 17.10
CA CYS A 162 -16.34 -22.97 17.94
C CYS A 162 -17.42 -23.72 18.72
N ARG A 163 -18.50 -23.03 19.13
CA ARG A 163 -19.69 -23.68 19.71
C ARG A 163 -20.41 -24.57 18.70
N GLU A 164 -20.56 -24.13 17.45
CA GLU A 164 -21.14 -24.95 16.37
C GLU A 164 -20.28 -26.18 16.04
N GLN A 165 -18.96 -26.05 16.13
CA GLN A 165 -18.01 -27.16 16.00
C GLN A 165 -17.86 -28.02 17.28
N ASN A 166 -18.65 -27.74 18.33
CA ASN A 166 -18.62 -28.45 19.61
C ASN A 166 -17.22 -28.51 20.25
N ILE A 167 -16.48 -27.40 20.20
CA ILE A 167 -15.17 -27.30 20.85
C ILE A 167 -15.38 -27.03 22.34
N GLN A 168 -14.88 -27.94 23.19
CA GLN A 168 -15.12 -27.92 24.64
C GLN A 168 -13.87 -27.55 25.45
N ALA A 169 -12.68 -27.70 24.87
CA ALA A 169 -11.41 -27.40 25.51
C ALA A 169 -10.40 -26.90 24.47
N TYR A 170 -9.34 -26.23 24.91
CA TYR A 170 -8.31 -25.66 24.04
C TYR A 170 -6.90 -26.14 24.43
N PRO A 171 -5.99 -26.35 23.46
CA PRO A 171 -6.27 -26.42 22.02
C PRO A 171 -6.98 -27.73 21.67
N THR A 172 -7.89 -27.67 20.70
CA THR A 172 -8.51 -28.85 20.08
C THR A 172 -8.04 -28.90 18.63
N LEU A 173 -7.33 -29.97 18.27
CA LEU A 173 -6.79 -30.18 16.93
C LEU A 173 -7.71 -31.12 16.17
N ARG A 174 -8.28 -30.69 15.04
CA ARG A 174 -9.23 -31.50 14.27
C ARG A 174 -8.86 -31.54 12.80
N LEU A 175 -8.71 -32.76 12.29
CA LEU A 175 -8.55 -33.00 10.86
C LEU A 175 -9.92 -33.12 10.21
N PHE A 176 -10.11 -32.44 9.10
CA PHE A 176 -11.25 -32.58 8.23
C PHE A 176 -10.82 -33.24 6.93
N VAL A 177 -11.63 -34.18 6.48
CA VAL A 177 -11.44 -34.97 5.27
C VAL A 177 -12.68 -34.81 4.40
N ASN A 178 -12.53 -34.27 3.20
CA ASN A 178 -13.61 -33.95 2.27
C ASN A 178 -14.77 -33.18 2.96
N GLY A 179 -14.39 -32.17 3.74
CA GLY A 179 -15.31 -31.29 4.47
C GLY A 179 -16.00 -31.88 5.70
N LYS A 180 -15.65 -33.10 6.13
CA LYS A 180 -16.19 -33.74 7.35
C LYS A 180 -15.08 -34.00 8.37
N PRO A 181 -15.37 -33.94 9.69
CA PRO A 181 -14.42 -34.36 10.71
C PRO A 181 -13.94 -35.79 10.44
N PHE A 182 -12.64 -36.01 10.58
CA PHE A 182 -12.03 -37.32 10.37
C PHE A 182 -12.55 -38.34 11.39
N ASP A 183 -12.71 -39.60 10.97
CA ASP A 183 -13.38 -40.64 11.76
C ASP A 183 -12.71 -40.98 13.10
N SER A 184 -11.42 -40.67 13.27
CA SER A 184 -10.74 -40.83 14.56
C SER A 184 -11.08 -39.74 15.58
N GLY A 185 -11.87 -38.74 15.21
CA GLY A 185 -12.20 -37.60 16.05
C GLY A 185 -11.06 -36.59 16.12
N ASP A 186 -10.96 -35.92 17.27
CA ASP A 186 -9.92 -34.93 17.54
C ASP A 186 -8.54 -35.61 17.72
N TYR A 187 -7.48 -34.91 17.35
CA TYR A 187 -6.12 -35.41 17.47
C TYR A 187 -5.65 -35.41 18.92
N GLU A 188 -5.37 -36.60 19.45
CA GLU A 188 -4.90 -36.83 20.82
C GLU A 188 -3.40 -37.22 20.90
N GLY A 189 -2.69 -37.18 19.76
CA GLY A 189 -1.28 -37.54 19.70
C GLY A 189 -0.34 -36.53 20.35
N HIS A 190 0.95 -36.86 20.34
CA HIS A 190 1.99 -35.96 20.83
C HIS A 190 2.04 -34.70 19.97
N ARG A 191 2.16 -33.54 20.62
CA ARG A 191 2.16 -32.24 19.95
C ARG A 191 3.55 -31.90 19.43
N THR A 192 4.12 -32.78 18.60
CA THR A 192 5.37 -32.54 17.88
C THR A 192 5.09 -32.49 16.38
N VAL A 193 5.90 -31.78 15.60
CA VAL A 193 5.75 -31.71 14.14
C VAL A 193 5.77 -33.12 13.54
N LEU A 194 6.75 -33.94 13.93
CA LEU A 194 6.92 -35.29 13.43
C LEU A 194 5.68 -36.17 13.65
N ASP A 195 5.09 -36.15 14.85
CA ASP A 195 3.91 -36.96 15.17
C ASP A 195 2.66 -36.48 14.42
N MET A 196 2.54 -35.17 14.20
CA MET A 196 1.43 -34.59 13.43
C MET A 196 1.56 -34.94 11.93
N VAL A 197 2.74 -34.83 11.34
CA VAL A 197 2.99 -35.23 9.94
C VAL A 197 2.72 -36.73 9.75
N GLN A 198 3.17 -37.58 10.67
CA GLN A 198 2.87 -39.02 10.64
C GLN A 198 1.36 -39.30 10.70
N TYR A 199 0.63 -38.55 11.53
CA TYR A 199 -0.82 -38.67 11.61
C TYR A 199 -1.52 -38.29 10.30
N LEU A 200 -1.09 -37.22 9.63
CA LEU A 200 -1.64 -36.81 8.33
C LEU A 200 -1.38 -37.87 7.25
N LYS A 201 -0.19 -38.49 7.27
CA LYS A 201 0.12 -39.62 6.38
C LYS A 201 -0.76 -40.85 6.65
N LEU A 202 -1.09 -41.13 7.91
CA LEU A 202 -2.03 -42.20 8.24
C LEU A 202 -3.45 -41.88 7.74
N ALA A 203 -3.87 -40.61 7.79
CA ALA A 203 -5.16 -40.17 7.29
C ALA A 203 -5.27 -40.29 5.76
N GLU A 204 -4.24 -39.86 5.04
CA GLU A 204 -4.14 -40.01 3.59
C GLU A 204 -4.20 -41.48 3.15
N ASN A 205 -3.48 -42.37 3.83
CA ASN A 205 -3.50 -43.80 3.52
C ASN A 205 -4.89 -44.43 3.67
N LYS A 206 -5.72 -43.90 4.57
CA LYS A 206 -7.13 -44.31 4.71
C LYS A 206 -8.00 -43.76 3.59
N LEU A 207 -7.79 -42.49 3.19
CA LEU A 207 -8.43 -41.88 2.02
C LEU A 207 -8.16 -42.65 0.72
N GLY A 208 -6.92 -43.05 0.48
CA GLY A 208 -6.54 -43.84 -0.70
C GLY A 208 -7.17 -45.25 -0.74
N LYS A 209 -7.53 -45.81 0.43
CA LYS A 209 -8.26 -47.09 0.53
C LYS A 209 -9.77 -46.91 0.30
N GLU A 210 -10.36 -45.80 0.73
CA GLU A 210 -11.77 -45.48 0.49
C GLU A 210 -12.07 -45.05 -0.96
N LYS A 211 -11.20 -44.23 -1.58
CA LYS A 211 -11.31 -43.87 -3.01
C LYS A 211 -11.25 -45.10 -3.93
N LYS A 212 -10.50 -46.15 -3.57
CA LYS A 212 -10.49 -47.44 -4.30
C LYS A 212 -11.75 -48.29 -4.10
N LEU A 213 -12.55 -48.03 -3.07
CA LEU A 213 -13.79 -48.74 -2.78
C LEU A 213 -15.02 -48.09 -3.45
N SER A 214 -14.91 -46.84 -3.89
CA SER A 214 -15.96 -46.08 -4.60
C SER A 214 -15.65 -45.93 -6.10
N ALA A 215 -15.18 -47.01 -6.74
CA ALA A 215 -14.89 -47.03 -8.18
C ALA A 215 -16.15 -47.29 -9.05
N ASP A 216 -17.26 -46.61 -8.76
CA ASP A 216 -18.46 -46.55 -9.60
C ASP A 216 -19.15 -45.17 -9.42
N GLY A 217 -18.49 -44.11 -9.87
CA GLY A 217 -18.97 -42.73 -9.69
C GLY A 217 -18.37 -41.74 -10.68
N LEU A 218 -18.08 -42.17 -11.90
CA LEU A 218 -17.37 -41.40 -12.93
C LEU A 218 -18.19 -40.25 -13.57
N HIS A 219 -19.34 -39.85 -13.00
CA HIS A 219 -20.19 -38.82 -13.63
C HIS A 219 -20.55 -37.58 -12.78
N SER A 220 -20.09 -37.44 -11.53
CA SER A 220 -20.45 -36.28 -10.70
C SER A 220 -19.37 -35.19 -10.55
N ALA A 221 -18.16 -35.41 -11.10
CA ALA A 221 -17.06 -34.44 -11.04
C ALA A 221 -16.95 -33.55 -12.30
N LEU A 222 -17.39 -34.03 -13.46
CA LEU A 222 -17.21 -33.33 -14.74
C LEU A 222 -18.23 -32.20 -14.99
N GLU A 223 -19.38 -32.20 -14.32
CA GLU A 223 -20.43 -31.18 -14.50
C GLU A 223 -20.34 -29.96 -13.57
N ARG A 224 -19.46 -29.96 -12.56
CA ARG A 224 -19.30 -28.79 -11.66
C ARG A 224 -18.34 -27.71 -12.18
N HIS A 225 -17.69 -27.93 -13.33
CA HIS A 225 -16.68 -27.02 -13.89
C HIS A 225 -17.23 -26.05 -14.97
N LEU A 226 -18.53 -26.04 -15.22
CA LEU A 226 -19.15 -25.19 -16.23
C LEU A 226 -20.34 -24.44 -15.62
N GLU A 227 -20.00 -23.37 -14.90
CA GLU A 227 -20.69 -22.07 -14.77
C GLU A 227 -20.42 -21.45 -13.39
N MET A 228 -19.16 -21.08 -13.15
CA MET A 228 -18.83 -20.18 -12.02
C MET A 228 -19.13 -18.73 -12.41
N SER A 229 -19.84 -18.05 -11.54
CA SER A 229 -20.19 -16.64 -11.69
C SER A 229 -18.96 -15.74 -11.52
N VAL A 230 -19.05 -14.52 -12.07
CA VAL A 230 -17.96 -13.52 -12.03
C VAL A 230 -17.53 -13.16 -10.60
N GLU A 231 -18.39 -13.41 -9.60
CA GLU A 231 -18.08 -13.20 -8.18
C GLU A 231 -17.16 -14.29 -7.60
N GLU A 232 -17.23 -15.54 -8.08
CA GLU A 232 -16.49 -16.69 -7.51
C GLU A 232 -15.06 -16.80 -8.04
N ARG A 233 -14.76 -16.26 -9.22
CA ARG A 233 -13.37 -16.09 -9.71
C ARG A 233 -12.57 -15.10 -8.87
N HIS A 234 -13.25 -14.14 -8.24
CA HIS A 234 -12.63 -13.08 -7.45
C HIS A 234 -12.15 -13.59 -6.07
N TRP A 235 -12.72 -14.68 -5.55
CA TRP A 235 -12.35 -15.27 -4.26
C TRP A 235 -11.21 -16.31 -4.36
N ALA A 236 -11.13 -17.08 -5.45
CA ALA A 236 -10.04 -18.02 -5.68
C ALA A 236 -8.67 -17.33 -5.83
N GLU A 237 -8.62 -16.16 -6.47
CA GLU A 237 -7.42 -15.31 -6.56
C GLU A 237 -7.09 -14.58 -5.25
N ALA A 238 -8.03 -14.50 -4.30
CA ALA A 238 -7.82 -13.93 -2.96
C ALA A 238 -7.22 -14.96 -1.97
N PHE A 239 -7.47 -16.26 -2.19
CA PHE A 239 -6.96 -17.33 -1.33
C PHE A 239 -5.48 -17.67 -1.58
N GLN A 240 -5.02 -17.70 -2.83
CA GLN A 240 -3.58 -17.85 -3.17
C GLN A 240 -2.71 -16.70 -2.65
N ARG A 241 -3.35 -15.57 -2.35
CA ARG A 241 -2.74 -14.35 -1.80
C ARG A 241 -2.50 -14.44 -0.29
N LEU A 242 -3.30 -15.23 0.45
CA LEU A 242 -3.18 -15.36 1.91
C LEU A 242 -2.08 -16.33 2.36
N GLN A 243 -1.74 -17.31 1.52
CA GLN A 243 -0.71 -18.31 1.80
C GLN A 243 0.70 -17.71 1.77
N LYS A 244 0.84 -16.58 1.08
CA LYS A 244 2.02 -15.77 1.20
C LYS A 244 1.92 -14.86 2.43
N ARG A 245 1.94 -15.24 3.75
CA ARG A 245 1.81 -14.33 4.95
C ARG A 245 2.82 -14.42 6.16
N ASP A 246 4.13 -14.63 5.98
CA ASP A 246 5.09 -15.02 7.04
C ASP A 246 6.40 -14.24 7.19
N GLN A 247 6.30 -13.00 7.67
CA GLN A 247 7.35 -12.22 8.32
C GLN A 247 6.77 -10.91 8.89
N ASP A 248 6.08 -10.93 10.02
CA ASP A 248 5.90 -9.70 10.82
C ASP A 248 5.74 -10.05 12.30
N VAL A 249 6.69 -9.57 13.08
CA VAL A 249 6.65 -9.58 14.53
C VAL A 249 5.50 -8.68 14.98
N SER A 250 4.61 -9.16 15.85
CA SER A 250 3.39 -8.43 16.23
C SER A 250 3.70 -7.02 16.78
N TRP A 251 3.45 -6.00 15.97
CA TRP A 251 3.51 -4.59 16.36
C TRP A 251 2.27 -4.25 17.20
N ASN A 252 2.44 -3.87 18.47
CA ASN A 252 1.34 -3.44 19.33
C ASN A 252 1.25 -1.90 19.37
N PRO A 253 0.32 -1.26 18.64
CA PRO A 253 0.19 0.20 18.63
C PRO A 253 0.04 0.83 20.03
N MET A 254 -0.48 0.07 21.02
CA MET A 254 -0.60 0.54 22.41
C MET A 254 0.74 0.66 23.14
N GLU A 255 1.79 -0.01 22.67
CA GLU A 255 3.14 0.04 23.24
C GLU A 255 4.11 0.96 22.47
N HIS A 256 3.71 1.43 21.28
CA HIS A 256 4.59 2.13 20.34
C HIS A 256 4.05 3.52 19.93
N PRO A 257 3.86 4.45 20.88
CA PRO A 257 3.39 5.80 20.58
C PRO A 257 4.42 6.55 19.71
N GLY A 258 4.01 6.96 18.51
CA GLY A 258 4.84 7.79 17.63
C GLY A 258 5.18 9.16 18.24
N CYS A 259 5.93 9.97 17.48
CA CYS A 259 6.37 11.29 17.92
C CYS A 259 5.97 12.36 16.91
N GLN A 260 5.20 13.36 17.34
CA GLN A 260 4.93 14.54 16.52
C GLN A 260 6.02 15.58 16.72
N ILE A 261 6.53 16.10 15.60
CA ILE A 261 7.65 17.01 15.55
C ILE A 261 7.18 18.29 14.86
N SER A 262 7.43 19.44 15.46
CA SER A 262 7.05 20.74 14.89
C SER A 262 8.09 21.81 15.23
N GLY A 263 8.42 22.65 14.27
CA GLY A 263 9.43 23.69 14.48
C GLY A 263 9.78 24.41 13.19
N SER A 264 10.75 25.31 13.28
CA SER A 264 11.27 26.07 12.14
C SER A 264 12.78 26.02 12.16
N LEU A 265 13.38 25.66 11.03
CA LEU A 265 14.83 25.55 10.87
C LEU A 265 15.35 26.72 10.04
N LEU A 266 16.30 27.47 10.59
CA LEU A 266 16.97 28.55 9.86
C LEU A 266 18.21 27.99 9.16
N LEU A 267 18.12 27.85 7.83
CA LEU A 267 19.17 27.23 7.03
C LEU A 267 19.89 28.26 6.15
N ASN A 268 21.18 28.03 5.95
CA ASN A 268 21.92 28.75 4.91
C ASN A 268 21.34 28.39 3.53
N ARG A 269 21.30 29.36 2.61
CA ARG A 269 20.80 29.17 1.24
C ARG A 269 21.82 28.43 0.37
N VAL A 270 22.13 27.20 0.76
CA VAL A 270 23.02 26.26 0.07
C VAL A 270 22.37 24.88 0.06
N PRO A 271 22.71 24.02 -0.92
CA PRO A 271 22.25 22.64 -0.88
C PRO A 271 22.69 21.95 0.41
N GLY A 272 21.89 20.99 0.85
CA GLY A 272 22.10 20.27 2.09
C GLY A 272 20.96 19.30 2.34
N ASN A 273 20.93 18.74 3.53
CA ASN A 273 19.86 17.87 3.97
C ASN A 273 19.57 18.12 5.45
N PHE A 274 18.33 17.86 5.84
CA PHE A 274 18.00 17.66 7.22
C PHE A 274 17.39 16.27 7.36
N TYR A 275 17.57 15.66 8.51
CA TYR A 275 17.08 14.33 8.74
C TYR A 275 16.57 14.20 10.17
N ILE A 276 15.65 13.27 10.32
CA ILE A 276 15.03 12.95 11.60
C ILE A 276 15.36 11.50 11.86
N GLU A 277 16.07 11.25 12.95
CA GLU A 277 16.50 9.91 13.31
C GLU A 277 16.31 9.64 14.80
N ALA A 278 16.46 8.38 15.15
CA ALA A 278 16.38 7.92 16.51
C ALA A 278 17.81 7.85 17.08
N HIS A 279 18.16 8.74 18.01
CA HIS A 279 19.50 8.78 18.58
C HIS A 279 19.50 9.06 20.09
N SER A 280 20.34 8.32 20.82
CA SER A 280 20.50 8.49 22.26
C SER A 280 21.95 8.21 22.66
N PRO A 281 22.67 9.19 23.23
CA PRO A 281 24.07 8.99 23.64
C PRO A 281 24.23 8.05 24.84
N PHE A 282 23.14 7.74 25.56
CA PHE A 282 23.17 6.96 26.80
C PHE A 282 22.39 5.65 26.73
N HIS A 283 21.78 5.32 25.59
CA HIS A 283 20.97 4.12 25.44
C HIS A 283 21.31 3.43 24.12
N ASN A 284 21.39 2.10 24.16
CA ASN A 284 21.51 1.32 22.96
C ASN A 284 20.15 1.21 22.30
N LEU A 285 20.08 1.66 21.06
CA LEU A 285 18.93 1.52 20.19
C LEU A 285 19.14 0.28 19.33
N ALA A 286 18.05 -0.34 18.87
CA ALA A 286 18.11 -1.46 17.92
C ALA A 286 17.77 -0.90 16.53
N PRO A 287 18.76 -0.49 15.70
CA PRO A 287 18.52 0.22 14.45
C PRO A 287 17.66 -0.59 13.49
N HIS A 288 17.88 -1.91 13.43
CA HIS A 288 17.14 -2.87 12.61
C HIS A 288 15.65 -3.03 12.98
N MET A 289 15.23 -2.56 14.16
CA MET A 289 13.81 -2.57 14.57
C MET A 289 13.13 -1.20 14.46
N THR A 290 13.78 -0.23 13.82
CA THR A 290 13.26 1.13 13.74
C THR A 290 12.23 1.25 12.61
N ASN A 291 11.05 1.78 12.93
CA ASN A 291 10.03 2.14 11.94
C ASN A 291 10.10 3.65 11.68
N CYS A 292 10.36 4.05 10.44
CA CYS A 292 10.44 5.45 10.01
C CYS A 292 9.22 5.92 9.20
N SER A 293 8.11 5.18 9.28
CA SER A 293 6.83 5.62 8.71
C SER A 293 6.42 6.96 9.29
N HIS A 294 5.99 7.90 8.45
CA HIS A 294 5.67 9.25 8.90
C HIS A 294 4.67 9.95 7.99
N GLU A 295 3.97 10.93 8.55
CA GLU A 295 3.09 11.84 7.82
C GLU A 295 3.64 13.26 7.87
N ILE A 296 3.74 13.89 6.71
CA ILE A 296 4.13 15.29 6.59
C ILE A 296 2.86 16.14 6.67
N HIS A 297 2.52 16.58 7.88
CA HIS A 297 1.35 17.43 8.10
C HIS A 297 1.50 18.78 7.39
N TYR A 298 2.66 19.42 7.57
CA TYR A 298 2.97 20.71 6.96
C TYR A 298 4.49 20.90 6.83
N LEU A 299 4.95 21.18 5.61
CA LEU A 299 6.33 21.55 5.30
C LEU A 299 6.33 22.68 4.27
N SER A 300 6.98 23.79 4.61
CA SER A 300 7.13 24.94 3.72
C SER A 300 8.55 25.47 3.74
N PHE A 301 8.95 26.12 2.64
CA PHE A 301 10.24 26.79 2.51
C PHE A 301 9.99 28.27 2.32
N GLU A 302 10.20 29.03 3.39
CA GLU A 302 10.00 30.47 3.38
C GLU A 302 11.33 31.21 3.53
N PRO A 303 11.59 32.26 2.73
CA PRO A 303 12.69 33.16 3.00
C PRO A 303 12.39 33.97 4.27
N THR A 304 13.40 34.12 5.12
CA THR A 304 13.29 34.92 6.33
C THR A 304 13.02 36.40 6.04
N GLY A 305 12.07 36.98 6.77
CA GLY A 305 11.83 38.42 6.79
C GLY A 305 10.92 38.99 5.70
N VAL A 306 10.13 38.15 5.02
CA VAL A 306 9.16 38.60 4.00
C VAL A 306 7.73 38.38 4.50
N ASP A 307 7.08 39.43 5.00
CA ASP A 307 5.64 39.41 5.25
C ASP A 307 4.90 39.23 3.92
N LEU A 308 4.25 38.07 3.77
CA LEU A 308 3.44 37.71 2.62
C LEU A 308 2.25 38.67 2.51
N LYS A 309 2.37 39.73 1.71
CA LYS A 309 1.21 40.53 1.32
C LYS A 309 0.51 39.86 0.14
N GLU A 310 -0.78 39.60 0.34
CA GLU A 310 -1.71 39.19 -0.70
C GLU A 310 -1.73 40.26 -1.80
N GLY A 311 -1.11 39.98 -2.96
CA GLY A 311 -0.94 40.98 -4.02
C GLY A 311 0.13 40.70 -5.07
N ASP A 312 1.05 39.76 -4.83
CA ASP A 312 2.05 39.39 -5.84
C ASP A 312 1.40 38.72 -7.06
N PRO A 313 1.93 38.96 -8.28
CA PRO A 313 1.39 38.43 -9.53
C PRO A 313 1.73 36.94 -9.70
N LEU A 314 1.23 36.11 -8.78
CA LEU A 314 1.41 34.67 -8.81
C LEU A 314 0.21 33.99 -9.46
N PRO A 315 0.43 32.92 -10.26
CA PRO A 315 -0.67 32.15 -10.80
C PRO A 315 -1.48 31.47 -9.68
N PRO A 316 -2.80 31.26 -9.86
CA PRO A 316 -3.67 30.69 -8.82
C PRO A 316 -3.27 29.30 -8.33
N ASN A 317 -2.54 28.52 -9.15
CA ASN A 317 -2.04 27.19 -8.78
C ASN A 317 -0.66 27.21 -8.08
N PHE A 318 -0.04 28.37 -7.90
CA PHE A 318 1.27 28.50 -7.28
C PHE A 318 1.27 27.99 -5.82
N TYR A 319 0.23 28.33 -5.06
CA TYR A 319 0.11 27.93 -3.66
C TYR A 319 0.01 26.40 -3.47
N LYS A 320 -0.52 25.66 -4.45
CA LYS A 320 -0.51 24.18 -4.45
C LYS A 320 0.87 23.59 -4.76
N SER A 321 1.72 24.33 -5.47
CA SER A 321 3.08 23.87 -5.85
C SER A 321 4.16 24.22 -4.82
N ASN A 322 3.86 25.04 -3.81
CA ASN A 322 4.86 25.51 -2.85
C ASN A 322 5.07 24.55 -1.67
N SER A 323 4.09 23.70 -1.39
CA SER A 323 4.16 22.71 -0.32
C SER A 323 3.56 21.37 -0.78
N PRO A 324 4.20 20.71 -1.76
CA PRO A 324 3.64 19.52 -2.40
C PRO A 324 3.72 18.26 -1.52
N LEU A 325 4.39 18.34 -0.37
CA LEU A 325 4.53 17.26 0.59
C LEU A 325 3.45 17.29 1.70
N ASN A 326 2.66 18.37 1.79
CA ASN A 326 1.66 18.52 2.85
C ASN A 326 0.53 17.49 2.73
N GLY A 327 0.22 16.83 3.85
CA GLY A 327 -0.80 15.78 3.96
C GLY A 327 -0.38 14.45 3.34
N ASN A 328 0.86 14.31 2.88
CA ASN A 328 1.35 13.05 2.35
C ASN A 328 1.77 12.12 3.48
N VAL A 329 1.43 10.85 3.33
CA VAL A 329 1.79 9.77 4.27
C VAL A 329 2.80 8.86 3.58
N TYR A 330 3.87 8.53 4.30
CA TYR A 330 4.97 7.72 3.85
C TYR A 330 5.11 6.51 4.77
N VAL A 331 4.63 5.36 4.31
CA VAL A 331 4.60 4.12 5.09
C VAL A 331 5.68 3.17 4.59
N THR A 332 6.60 2.78 5.46
CA THR A 332 7.66 1.81 5.17
C THR A 332 7.08 0.41 5.21
N GLN A 333 7.46 -0.45 4.26
CA GLN A 333 6.93 -1.81 4.21
C GLN A 333 7.66 -2.75 5.18
N LYS A 334 8.96 -2.50 5.42
CA LYS A 334 9.76 -3.24 6.40
C LYS A 334 10.29 -2.31 7.50
N LEU A 335 10.62 -2.89 8.65
CA LEU A 335 11.48 -2.22 9.62
C LEU A 335 12.83 -1.93 8.98
N HIS A 336 13.52 -0.90 9.46
CA HIS A 336 14.83 -0.51 8.96
C HIS A 336 14.88 0.05 7.52
N GLU A 337 13.72 0.49 7.03
CA GLU A 337 13.60 1.27 5.81
C GLU A 337 13.18 2.71 6.15
N SER A 338 13.50 3.66 5.27
CA SER A 338 13.03 5.04 5.40
C SER A 338 12.93 5.74 4.06
N TYR A 339 12.02 6.70 3.96
CA TYR A 339 11.88 7.54 2.77
C TYR A 339 12.91 8.67 2.74
N HIS A 340 13.56 8.81 1.60
CA HIS A 340 14.40 9.94 1.25
C HIS A 340 13.60 10.86 0.33
N HIS A 341 13.34 12.07 0.81
CA HIS A 341 12.63 13.11 0.09
C HIS A 341 13.61 14.03 -0.61
N TYR A 342 13.63 13.99 -1.93
CA TYR A 342 14.38 14.89 -2.77
C TYR A 342 13.53 16.12 -3.08
N ILE A 343 13.96 17.27 -2.59
CA ILE A 343 13.25 18.53 -2.68
C ILE A 343 14.11 19.51 -3.48
N LYS A 344 13.60 19.92 -4.63
CA LYS A 344 14.24 20.92 -5.48
C LYS A 344 13.52 22.25 -5.40
N LEU A 345 14.22 23.27 -4.90
CA LEU A 345 13.71 24.63 -4.82
C LEU A 345 14.11 25.43 -6.05
N ILE A 346 13.11 25.99 -6.73
CA ILE A 346 13.29 26.86 -7.90
C ILE A 346 12.94 28.29 -7.46
N SER A 347 13.92 29.19 -7.56
CA SER A 347 13.71 30.59 -7.20
C SER A 347 12.78 31.27 -8.20
N THR A 348 11.89 32.13 -7.71
CA THR A 348 11.01 32.94 -8.57
C THR A 348 11.29 34.43 -8.39
N ASN A 349 10.88 35.24 -9.37
CA ASN A 349 10.94 36.71 -9.27
C ASN A 349 9.97 37.19 -8.17
N GLY A 350 10.50 37.41 -6.97
CA GLY A 350 9.73 37.79 -5.78
C GLY A 350 10.17 37.13 -4.48
N ASN A 351 11.37 36.53 -4.43
CA ASN A 351 11.86 35.77 -3.27
C ASN A 351 10.87 34.67 -2.83
N LYS A 352 10.30 33.93 -3.77
CA LYS A 352 9.46 32.76 -3.47
C LYS A 352 10.04 31.54 -4.16
N PHE A 353 9.75 30.36 -3.61
CA PHE A 353 10.21 29.11 -4.17
C PHE A 353 9.05 28.34 -4.76
N GLN A 354 9.23 27.86 -5.98
CA GLN A 354 8.47 26.73 -6.48
C GLN A 354 9.19 25.45 -6.04
N VAL A 355 8.43 24.47 -5.54
CA VAL A 355 8.99 23.23 -5.02
C VAL A 355 8.67 22.09 -5.98
N LEU A 356 9.68 21.32 -6.35
CA LEU A 356 9.52 20.01 -6.97
C LEU A 356 9.98 18.95 -5.97
N GLN A 357 9.21 17.87 -5.88
CA GLN A 357 9.40 16.81 -4.90
C GLN A 357 9.44 15.45 -5.58
N SER A 358 10.32 14.59 -5.07
CA SER A 358 10.33 13.16 -5.33
C SER A 358 10.66 12.45 -4.03
N SER A 359 10.09 11.28 -3.79
CA SER A 359 10.35 10.50 -2.57
C SER A 359 10.71 9.08 -2.99
N GLN A 360 11.77 8.54 -2.41
CA GLN A 360 12.26 7.20 -2.70
C GLN A 360 12.44 6.44 -1.40
N LEU A 361 12.07 5.17 -1.39
CA LEU A 361 12.31 4.30 -0.26
C LEU A 361 13.77 3.84 -0.29
N ALA A 362 14.46 3.96 0.84
CA ALA A 362 15.84 3.54 1.02
C ALA A 362 15.95 2.50 2.13
N SER A 363 16.75 1.46 1.89
CA SER A 363 17.11 0.44 2.86
C SER A 363 18.50 0.72 3.44
N TYR A 364 18.67 0.43 4.72
CA TYR A 364 19.88 0.72 5.48
C TYR A 364 20.67 -0.55 5.78
N PRO A 365 22.00 -0.47 5.95
CA PRO A 365 22.80 -1.55 6.54
C PRO A 365 22.40 -1.77 8.00
N HIS A 366 22.43 -3.03 8.46
CA HIS A 366 21.86 -3.48 9.75
C HIS A 366 22.23 -2.63 10.98
N ASP A 367 23.43 -2.06 11.01
CA ASP A 367 23.96 -1.28 12.14
C ASP A 367 23.62 0.22 12.07
N ASP A 368 23.19 0.72 10.91
CA ASP A 368 22.91 2.13 10.68
C ASP A 368 21.47 2.47 11.09
N THR A 369 21.25 3.59 11.77
CA THR A 369 19.89 3.99 12.11
C THR A 369 19.20 4.58 10.87
N PRO A 370 18.01 4.08 10.49
CA PRO A 370 17.27 4.68 9.39
C PRO A 370 16.81 6.08 9.78
N GLU A 371 16.89 7.00 8.82
CA GLU A 371 16.61 8.41 9.01
C GLU A 371 15.55 8.88 8.02
N ALA A 372 14.53 9.61 8.48
CA ALA A 372 13.60 10.30 7.58
C ALA A 372 14.34 11.50 6.99
N LYS A 373 14.83 11.35 5.75
CA LYS A 373 15.84 12.23 5.16
C LYS A 373 15.22 13.17 4.15
N PHE A 374 15.51 14.46 4.29
CA PHE A 374 15.03 15.52 3.42
C PHE A 374 16.23 16.19 2.75
N ILE A 375 16.41 15.90 1.47
CA ILE A 375 17.52 16.39 0.67
C ILE A 375 17.07 17.62 -0.09
N LEU A 376 17.70 18.75 0.23
CA LEU A 376 17.40 20.06 -0.32
C LEU A 376 18.42 20.44 -1.41
N ASP A 377 17.93 20.62 -2.63
CA ASP A 377 18.71 21.12 -3.77
C ASP A 377 18.14 22.45 -4.28
N LEU A 378 19.03 23.42 -4.51
CA LEU A 378 18.68 24.76 -5.02
C LEU A 378 18.94 24.80 -6.53
N SER A 379 17.88 25.00 -7.31
CA SER A 379 18.03 25.13 -8.76
C SER A 379 18.75 26.42 -9.13
N PRO A 380 19.73 26.37 -10.05
CA PRO A 380 20.36 27.57 -10.60
C PRO A 380 19.43 28.34 -11.56
N ILE A 381 18.29 27.76 -11.94
CA ILE A 381 17.32 28.36 -12.85
C ILE A 381 16.28 29.12 -12.02
N ALA A 382 15.96 30.34 -12.44
CA ALA A 382 14.89 31.13 -11.85
C ALA A 382 13.72 31.30 -12.83
N VAL A 383 12.49 31.21 -12.32
CA VAL A 383 11.27 31.40 -13.11
C VAL A 383 10.71 32.79 -12.84
N SER A 384 10.55 33.58 -13.90
CA SER A 384 9.90 34.88 -13.84
C SER A 384 8.45 34.79 -14.29
N TYR A 385 7.55 35.37 -13.50
CA TYR A 385 6.15 35.53 -13.90
C TYR A 385 5.92 36.99 -14.31
N GLU A 386 5.40 37.18 -15.51
CA GLU A 386 4.96 38.49 -15.99
C GLU A 386 3.45 38.48 -16.19
N LYS A 387 2.73 39.33 -15.45
CA LYS A 387 1.27 39.44 -15.57
C LYS A 387 0.92 40.36 -16.75
N ILE A 388 0.62 39.75 -17.89
CA ILE A 388 0.11 40.48 -19.05
C ILE A 388 -1.40 40.68 -18.87
N SER A 389 -1.79 41.83 -18.31
CA SER A 389 -3.21 42.23 -18.29
C SER A 389 -3.62 42.76 -19.65
N ARG A 390 -4.65 42.16 -20.26
CA ARG A 390 -5.30 42.74 -21.46
C ARG A 390 -6.40 43.68 -21.03
N LYS A 391 -6.52 44.81 -21.73
CA LYS A 391 -7.59 45.77 -21.48
C LYS A 391 -8.89 45.20 -22.05
N TRP A 392 -10.02 45.41 -21.37
CA TRP A 392 -11.32 44.84 -21.76
C TRP A 392 -11.73 45.21 -23.20
N TYR A 393 -11.31 46.40 -23.67
CA TYR A 393 -11.62 46.86 -25.01
C TYR A 393 -10.83 46.12 -26.11
N ASP A 394 -9.71 45.45 -25.80
CA ASP A 394 -8.96 44.63 -26.77
C ASP A 394 -9.78 43.41 -27.23
N TYR A 395 -10.66 42.92 -26.35
CA TYR A 395 -11.61 41.86 -26.69
C TYR A 395 -12.70 42.36 -27.63
N ILE A 396 -13.24 43.55 -27.36
CA ILE A 396 -14.31 44.15 -28.19
C ILE A 396 -13.79 44.53 -29.56
N THR A 397 -12.60 45.12 -29.64
CA THR A 397 -11.98 45.45 -30.93
C THR A 397 -11.68 44.19 -31.74
N SER A 398 -11.23 43.11 -31.09
CA SER A 398 -11.05 41.80 -31.75
C SER A 398 -12.38 41.21 -32.25
N LEU A 399 -13.44 41.27 -31.44
CA LEU A 399 -14.78 40.81 -31.83
C LEU A 399 -15.30 41.59 -33.04
N MET A 400 -15.19 42.92 -33.00
CA MET A 400 -15.59 43.79 -34.11
C MET A 400 -14.76 43.55 -35.37
N ALA A 401 -13.46 43.26 -35.24
CA ALA A 401 -12.60 42.89 -36.37
C ALA A 401 -13.04 41.57 -37.03
N ILE A 402 -13.42 40.56 -36.23
CA ILE A 402 -13.96 39.30 -36.76
C ILE A 402 -15.29 39.54 -37.48
N ILE A 403 -16.21 40.30 -36.87
CA ILE A 403 -17.50 40.63 -37.50
C ILE A 403 -17.30 41.40 -38.80
N GLY A 404 -16.43 42.43 -38.81
CA GLY A 404 -16.10 43.20 -40.01
C GLY A 404 -15.43 42.35 -41.10
N GLY A 405 -14.55 41.43 -40.71
CA GLY A 405 -13.93 40.45 -41.62
C GLY A 405 -14.95 39.50 -42.25
N THR A 406 -15.89 38.98 -41.45
CA THR A 406 -16.94 38.10 -42.00
C THR A 406 -17.85 38.84 -42.97
N PHE A 407 -18.24 40.07 -42.67
CA PHE A 407 -19.13 40.86 -43.53
C PHE A 407 -18.46 41.25 -44.85
N THR A 408 -17.17 41.59 -44.83
CA THR A 408 -16.39 41.87 -46.05
C THR A 408 -16.26 40.65 -46.94
N VAL A 409 -15.94 39.48 -46.38
CA VAL A 409 -15.86 38.21 -47.14
C VAL A 409 -17.20 37.83 -47.77
N VAL A 410 -18.30 37.93 -47.01
CA VAL A 410 -19.65 37.68 -47.53
C VAL A 410 -20.00 38.66 -48.66
N GLY A 411 -19.65 39.94 -48.51
CA GLY A 411 -19.87 40.96 -49.55
C GLY A 411 -19.09 40.69 -50.84
N PHE A 412 -17.87 40.18 -50.76
CA PHE A 412 -17.08 39.74 -51.92
C PHE A 412 -17.70 38.52 -52.61
N LEU A 413 -18.16 37.53 -51.84
CA LEU A 413 -18.82 36.33 -52.38
C LEU A 413 -20.12 36.68 -53.12
N ASP A 414 -21.00 37.47 -52.50
CA ASP A 414 -22.26 37.92 -53.10
C ASP A 414 -22.03 38.73 -54.40
N SER A 415 -21.02 39.62 -54.38
CA SER A 415 -20.62 40.37 -55.57
C SER A 415 -20.06 39.47 -56.68
N GLY A 416 -19.26 38.45 -56.32
CA GLY A 416 -18.77 37.45 -57.27
C GLY A 416 -19.90 36.64 -57.91
N ILE A 417 -20.89 36.21 -57.12
CA ILE A 417 -22.07 35.49 -57.60
C ILE A 417 -22.90 36.36 -58.55
N ARG A 418 -23.12 37.64 -58.22
CA ARG A 418 -23.83 38.59 -59.10
C ARG A 418 -23.13 38.83 -60.43
N VAL A 419 -21.80 38.90 -60.45
CA VAL A 419 -21.03 39.04 -61.70
C VAL A 419 -21.12 37.75 -62.55
N ALA A 420 -20.98 36.58 -61.91
CA ALA A 420 -21.09 35.30 -62.60
C ALA A 420 -22.48 35.07 -63.21
N THR A 421 -23.54 35.38 -62.47
CA THR A 421 -24.94 35.28 -62.94
C THR A 421 -25.23 36.26 -64.08
N ARG A 422 -24.78 37.52 -63.99
CA ARG A 422 -24.92 38.50 -65.09
C ARG A 422 -24.17 38.05 -66.35
N LYS A 423 -22.97 37.49 -66.23
CA LYS A 423 -22.20 36.95 -67.37
C LYS A 423 -22.92 35.76 -68.02
N ARG A 424 -23.56 34.90 -67.22
CA ARG A 424 -24.35 33.75 -67.70
C ARG A 424 -25.64 34.17 -68.42
N ILE A 425 -26.33 35.21 -67.92
CA ILE A 425 -27.51 35.78 -68.60
C ILE A 425 -27.12 36.44 -69.93
N LYS A 426 -25.98 37.16 -69.98
CA LYS A 426 -25.48 37.77 -71.22
C LYS A 426 -25.09 36.72 -72.28
N LEU A 427 -24.52 35.59 -71.86
CA LEU A 427 -24.22 34.45 -72.75
C LEU A 427 -25.50 33.73 -73.21
N SER A 428 -26.52 33.62 -72.36
CA SER A 428 -27.83 33.06 -72.74
C SER A 428 -28.58 33.91 -73.77
N HIS A 429 -28.42 35.24 -73.73
CA HIS A 429 -29.06 36.13 -74.71
C HIS A 429 -28.38 36.12 -76.09
N ASN A 430 -27.08 35.81 -76.17
CA ASN A 430 -26.35 35.67 -77.43
C ASN A 430 -26.54 34.33 -78.15
N ASN A 431 -27.18 33.34 -77.51
CA ASN A 431 -27.39 32.00 -78.06
C ASN A 431 -28.84 31.73 -78.51
N LYS A 432 -29.61 32.78 -78.86
CA LYS A 432 -30.86 32.60 -79.61
C LYS A 432 -30.54 32.39 -81.10
N PRO A 433 -30.99 31.28 -81.73
CA PRO A 433 -30.67 30.96 -83.11
C PRO A 433 -31.30 31.97 -84.08
N ARG A 434 -30.49 32.50 -85.02
CA ARG A 434 -30.97 33.23 -86.20
C ARG A 434 -31.68 32.25 -87.13
N THR A 435 -33.01 32.24 -87.13
CA THR A 435 -33.81 31.74 -88.25
C THR A 435 -33.58 32.65 -89.46
N ILE A 436 -32.95 32.12 -90.51
CA ILE A 436 -32.87 32.73 -91.84
C ILE A 436 -33.77 31.89 -92.75
N TYR A 437 -34.75 32.55 -93.35
CA TYR A 437 -35.59 32.07 -94.45
C TYR A 437 -34.81 32.10 -95.77
#